data_AF-A0A2K3JVH0-F1
#
_entry.id   AF-A0A2K3JVH0-F1
#
_cell.length_a   1.000
_cell.length_b   1.000
_cell.length_c   1.000
_cell.angle_alpha   90.00
_cell.angle_beta   90.00
_cell.angle_gamma   90.00
#
_symmetry.space_group_name_H-M   'P 1'
#
loop_
_entity.id
_entity.type
_entity.pdbx_description
1 polymer ?
#
loop_
_entity_poly.entity_id
_entity_poly.type
_entity_poly.pdbx_seq_one_letter_code
_entity_poly.pdbx_strand_id
1 'polypeptide(L)'
;MWGTNEVNVVSDTLAGIDAAISDGVDVLSLSIGDDKIVPLYENVISIATFAAMEKGIFVSASAGNGGPSFNTMDNGIPWVTTVAASTLDREFHGNLTL
;
A
#
# COMPACT_ATOMS: atom_id res chain seq x y z
N MET A 1 1.55 12.59 3.88
CA MET A 1 2.64 13.06 4.75
C MET A 1 3.74 13.56 3.82
N TRP A 2 4.12 14.85 3.86
CA TRP A 2 4.97 15.48 2.83
C TRP A 2 6.38 15.78 3.38
N GLY A 3 7.42 15.23 2.74
CA GLY A 3 8.83 15.50 3.03
C GLY A 3 9.73 14.75 2.05
N THR A 4 10.67 15.46 1.42
CA THR A 4 11.41 15.05 0.20
C THR A 4 12.54 14.01 0.41
N ASN A 5 12.40 13.08 1.36
CA ASN A 5 13.41 12.05 1.60
C ASN A 5 12.74 10.68 1.75
N GLU A 6 12.81 9.86 0.70
CA GLU A 6 12.28 8.49 0.65
C GLU A 6 12.72 7.62 1.86
N VAL A 7 13.83 7.97 2.50
CA VAL A 7 14.37 7.30 3.69
C VAL A 7 13.55 7.54 4.96
N ASN A 8 12.77 8.63 5.05
CA ASN A 8 11.91 8.93 6.21
C ASN A 8 10.51 8.30 6.12
N VAL A 9 10.09 7.84 4.94
CA VAL A 9 8.71 7.33 4.72
C VAL A 9 8.51 5.96 5.36
N VAL A 10 9.56 5.13 5.40
CA VAL A 10 9.48 3.74 5.86
C VAL A 10 9.33 3.65 7.39
N SER A 11 10.09 4.46 8.14
CA SER A 11 9.98 4.53 9.60
C SER A 11 8.65 5.12 10.05
N ASP A 12 8.16 6.16 9.37
CA ASP A 12 6.88 6.79 9.69
C ASP A 12 5.71 5.86 9.39
N THR A 13 5.80 5.10 8.29
CA THR A 13 4.80 4.07 7.95
C THR A 13 4.74 2.98 9.01
N LEU A 14 5.90 2.48 9.45
CA LEU A 14 5.97 1.48 10.50
C LEU A 14 5.36 2.00 11.81
N ALA A 15 5.76 3.20 12.23
CA ALA A 15 5.24 3.82 13.45
C ALA A 15 3.72 4.05 13.36
N GLY A 16 3.21 4.44 12.19
CA GLY A 16 1.78 4.61 11.96
C GLY A 16 0.99 3.31 12.04
N ILE A 17 1.53 2.22 11.48
CA ILE A 17 0.90 0.89 11.57
C ILE A 17 0.93 0.38 13.02
N ASP A 18 2.06 0.53 13.72
CA ASP A 18 2.21 0.10 15.12
C ASP A 18 1.24 0.86 16.05
N ALA A 19 1.13 2.18 15.87
CA ALA A 19 0.14 2.99 16.58
C ALA A 19 -1.30 2.52 16.30
N ALA A 20 -1.65 2.26 15.04
CA ALA A 20 -2.98 1.79 14.68
C ALA A 20 -3.29 0.38 15.26
N ILE A 21 -2.30 -0.51 15.32
CA ILE A 21 -2.43 -1.81 16.00
C ILE A 21 -2.68 -1.59 17.49
N SER A 22 -1.93 -0.71 18.15
CA SER A 22 -2.11 -0.38 19.57
C SER A 22 -3.47 0.27 19.86
N ASP A 23 -3.98 1.08 18.93
CA ASP A 23 -5.30 1.71 19.02
C ASP A 23 -6.44 0.70 18.83
N GLY A 24 -6.13 -0.53 18.39
CA GLY A 24 -7.10 -1.62 18.27
C GLY A 24 -8.03 -1.46 17.07
N VAL A 25 -7.52 -0.93 15.95
CA VAL A 25 -8.33 -0.80 14.72
C VAL A 25 -8.73 -2.16 14.16
N ASP A 26 -9.90 -2.24 13.53
CA ASP A 26 -10.36 -3.46 12.86
C ASP A 26 -9.80 -3.60 11.43
N VAL A 27 -9.51 -2.47 10.78
CA VAL A 27 -9.12 -2.40 9.37
C VAL A 27 -8.00 -1.39 9.16
N LEU A 28 -6.97 -1.79 8.40
CA LEU A 28 -5.92 -0.94 7.86
C LEU A 28 -6.10 -0.75 6.36
N SER A 29 -6.10 0.51 5.92
CA SER A 29 -6.16 0.89 4.50
C SER A 29 -4.86 1.59 4.11
N LEU A 30 -4.05 0.92 3.28
CA LEU A 30 -2.70 1.34 2.90
C LEU A 30 -2.65 1.64 1.41
N SER A 31 -2.82 2.91 1.04
CA SER A 31 -2.60 3.38 -0.34
C SER A 31 -1.15 3.84 -0.55
N ILE A 32 -0.22 2.98 -0.14
CA ILE A 32 1.23 3.19 -0.17
C ILE A 32 1.91 1.85 -0.51
N GLY A 33 3.11 1.92 -1.07
CA GLY A 33 3.92 0.76 -1.44
C GLY A 33 5.38 1.17 -1.56
N ASP A 34 6.27 0.18 -1.63
CA ASP A 34 7.68 0.36 -1.95
C ASP A 34 7.90 -0.18 -3.36
N ASP A 35 8.54 0.59 -4.24
CA ASP A 35 8.85 0.19 -5.61
C ASP A 35 10.05 -0.78 -5.68
N LYS A 36 10.73 -0.99 -4.54
CA LYS A 36 11.84 -1.93 -4.42
C LYS A 36 11.34 -3.35 -4.24
N ILE A 37 11.74 -4.22 -5.16
CA ILE A 37 11.56 -5.67 -5.04
C ILE A 37 12.62 -6.20 -4.07
N VAL A 38 12.26 -6.30 -2.80
CA VAL A 38 13.06 -6.93 -1.74
C VAL A 38 12.31 -8.14 -1.15
N PRO A 39 13.02 -9.10 -0.53
CA PRO A 39 12.37 -10.20 0.18
C PRO A 39 11.40 -9.69 1.27
N LEU A 40 10.35 -10.46 1.58
CA LEU A 40 9.30 -10.06 2.53
C LEU A 40 9.85 -9.70 3.93
N TYR A 41 10.96 -10.30 4.35
CA TYR A 41 11.60 -10.04 5.64
C TYR A 41 12.47 -8.76 5.66
N GLU A 42 12.70 -8.14 4.50
CA GLU A 42 13.35 -6.82 4.37
C GLU A 42 12.32 -5.71 4.08
N ASN A 43 11.13 -6.08 3.63
CA ASN A 43 10.05 -5.15 3.35
C ASN A 43 9.32 -4.76 4.65
N VAL A 44 9.44 -3.51 5.08
CA VAL A 44 8.87 -3.03 6.34
C VAL A 44 7.35 -3.05 6.35
N ILE A 45 6.69 -2.78 5.21
CA ILE A 45 5.23 -2.88 5.09
C ILE A 45 4.80 -4.34 5.31
N SER A 46 5.52 -5.31 4.75
CA SER A 46 5.26 -6.74 4.94
C SER A 46 5.38 -7.14 6.41
N ILE A 47 6.46 -6.73 7.08
CA ILE A 47 6.66 -7.01 8.51
C ILE A 47 5.57 -6.38 9.37
N ALA A 48 5.25 -5.11 9.14
CA ALA A 48 4.26 -4.38 9.93
C ALA A 48 2.84 -4.96 9.75
N THR A 49 2.48 -5.28 8.51
CA THR A 49 1.17 -5.88 8.19
C THR A 49 1.06 -7.33 8.66
N PHE A 50 2.18 -8.04 8.80
CA PHE A 50 2.19 -9.37 9.42
C PHE A 50 1.77 -9.28 10.89
N ALA A 51 2.34 -8.32 11.64
CA ALA A 51 1.94 -8.08 13.03
C ALA A 51 0.45 -7.68 13.14
N ALA A 52 -0.06 -6.88 12.21
CA ALA A 52 -1.49 -6.54 12.15
C ALA A 52 -2.37 -7.79 11.92
N MET A 53 -1.95 -8.68 11.00
CA MET A 53 -2.65 -9.94 10.72
C MET A 53 -2.68 -10.86 11.95
N GLU A 54 -1.58 -10.98 12.70
CA GLU A 54 -1.54 -11.76 13.94
C GLU A 54 -2.50 -11.25 15.02
N LYS A 55 -2.85 -9.95 14.97
CA LYS A 55 -3.84 -9.32 15.84
C LYS A 55 -5.27 -9.38 15.31
N GLY A 56 -5.49 -10.04 14.16
CA GLY A 56 -6.80 -10.17 13.53
C GLY A 56 -7.26 -8.92 12.77
N ILE A 57 -6.36 -7.99 12.47
CA ILE A 57 -6.66 -6.74 11.76
C ILE A 57 -6.62 -6.99 10.26
N PHE A 58 -7.70 -6.62 9.56
CA PHE A 58 -7.76 -6.77 8.11
C PHE A 58 -6.94 -5.68 7.41
N VAL A 59 -6.07 -6.06 6.47
CA VAL A 59 -5.23 -5.11 5.71
C VAL A 59 -5.60 -5.11 4.23
N SER A 60 -5.93 -3.92 3.72
CA SER A 60 -6.10 -3.65 2.29
C SER A 60 -4.96 -2.73 1.82
N ALA A 61 -4.23 -3.13 0.77
CA ALA A 61 -3.16 -2.31 0.19
C ALA A 61 -3.25 -2.19 -1.33
N SER A 62 -2.77 -1.09 -1.90
CA SER A 62 -2.74 -0.90 -3.36
C SER A 62 -1.70 -1.79 -4.04
N ALA A 63 -1.98 -2.31 -5.23
CA ALA A 63 -1.01 -3.07 -6.04
C ALA A 63 0.16 -2.21 -6.56
N GLY A 64 0.02 -0.89 -6.56
CA GLY A 64 0.97 0.03 -7.20
C GLY A 64 0.52 0.47 -8.59
N ASN A 65 1.18 1.50 -9.11
CA ASN A 65 0.86 2.11 -10.42
C ASN A 65 1.95 1.85 -11.48
N GLY A 66 2.87 0.94 -11.22
CA GLY A 66 4.02 0.64 -12.08
C GLY A 66 3.72 -0.20 -13.32
N GLY A 67 2.46 -0.59 -13.56
CA GLY A 67 2.03 -1.36 -14.72
C GLY A 67 2.29 -0.66 -16.07
N PRO A 68 2.01 -1.32 -17.22
CA PRO A 68 1.27 -2.58 -17.37
C PRO A 68 2.15 -3.83 -17.50
N SER A 69 3.48 -3.69 -17.44
CA SER A 69 4.42 -4.81 -17.57
C SER A 69 4.26 -5.83 -16.44
N PHE A 70 4.60 -7.09 -16.70
CA PHE A 70 4.64 -8.13 -15.65
C PHE A 70 5.62 -7.77 -14.53
N ASN A 71 5.36 -8.28 -13.32
CA ASN A 71 6.20 -8.11 -12.13
C ASN A 71 6.44 -6.64 -11.73
N THR A 72 5.39 -5.82 -11.80
CA THR A 72 5.41 -4.39 -11.43
C THR A 72 4.55 -4.06 -10.20
N MET A 73 4.15 -5.08 -9.44
CA MET A 73 3.32 -4.93 -8.25
C MET A 73 4.20 -4.69 -7.01
N ASP A 74 3.83 -3.70 -6.21
CA ASP A 74 4.58 -3.28 -5.01
C ASP A 74 4.25 -4.18 -3.80
N ASN A 75 2.95 -4.34 -3.49
CA ASN A 75 2.48 -5.03 -2.28
C ASN A 75 2.12 -6.50 -2.54
N GLY A 76 3.05 -7.29 -3.10
CA GLY A 76 2.86 -8.73 -3.35
C GLY A 76 2.90 -9.63 -2.10
N ILE A 77 2.10 -9.30 -1.08
CA ILE A 77 2.23 -9.83 0.28
C ILE A 77 1.10 -10.86 0.55
N PRO A 78 1.39 -12.11 0.97
CA PRO A 78 0.37 -13.16 1.08
C PRO A 78 -0.76 -12.90 2.07
N TRP A 79 -0.51 -12.13 3.13
CA TRP A 79 -1.48 -11.82 4.19
C TRP A 79 -2.20 -10.48 4.01
N VAL A 80 -1.95 -9.79 2.90
CA VAL A 80 -2.57 -8.49 2.60
C VAL A 80 -3.49 -8.65 1.41
N THR A 81 -4.64 -7.98 1.45
CA THR A 81 -5.50 -7.88 0.26
C THR A 81 -4.93 -6.82 -0.68
N THR A 82 -4.26 -7.27 -1.73
CA THR A 82 -3.64 -6.39 -2.73
C THR A 82 -4.62 -6.02 -3.84
N VAL A 83 -4.91 -4.72 -3.96
CA VAL A 83 -6.00 -4.18 -4.79
C VAL A 83 -5.45 -3.51 -6.04
N ALA A 84 -5.84 -4.00 -7.21
CA ALA A 84 -5.55 -3.39 -8.51
C ALA A 84 -6.55 -2.27 -8.87
N ALA A 85 -6.19 -1.44 -9.84
CA ALA A 85 -7.07 -0.40 -10.37
C ALA A 85 -7.86 -0.89 -11.60
N SER A 86 -9.12 -0.47 -11.71
CA SER A 86 -9.98 -0.69 -12.88
C SER A 86 -10.79 0.56 -13.18
N THR A 87 -11.39 0.62 -14.36
CA THR A 87 -12.28 1.71 -14.78
C THR A 87 -13.73 1.42 -14.38
N LEU A 88 -14.53 2.49 -14.32
CA LEU A 88 -15.99 2.42 -14.19
C LEU A 88 -16.65 2.73 -15.55
N ASP A 89 -17.96 2.55 -15.64
CA ASP A 89 -18.76 2.93 -16.81
C ASP A 89 -18.79 4.46 -17.06
N ARG A 90 -18.58 5.26 -16.00
CA ARG A 90 -18.48 6.71 -16.08
C ARG A 90 -17.13 7.15 -16.63
N GLU A 91 -17.15 7.90 -17.72
CA GLU A 91 -16.00 8.58 -18.32
C GLU A 91 -16.17 10.11 -18.28
N PHE A 92 -15.05 10.82 -18.24
CA PHE A 92 -15.04 12.29 -18.25
C PHE A 92 -14.36 12.78 -19.54
N HIS A 93 -15.12 13.51 -20.38
CA HIS A 93 -14.64 14.08 -21.64
C HIS A 93 -14.69 15.60 -21.60
N GLY A 94 -13.64 16.24 -22.12
CA GLY A 94 -13.58 17.69 -22.30
C GLY A 94 -13.77 18.07 -23.77
N ASN A 95 -14.81 18.84 -24.08
CA ASN A 95 -15.03 19.34 -25.44
C ASN A 95 -14.06 20.51 -25.70
N LEU A 96 -13.27 20.38 -26.77
CA LEU A 96 -12.37 21.43 -27.25
C LEU A 96 -12.86 21.92 -28.61
N THR A 97 -13.06 23.23 -28.75
CA THR A 97 -13.36 23.91 -30.04
C THR A 97 -12.25 24.93 -30.29
N LEU A 98 -11.68 24.90 -31.50
CA LEU A 98 -10.57 25.77 -31.93
C LEU A 98 -11.04 27.17 -32.33
#